data_AF-A0A944LLJ0-F1
#
_entry.id   AF-A0A944LLJ0-F1
#
_cell.length_a   1.000
_cell.length_b   1.000
_cell.length_c   1.000
_cell.angle_alpha   90.00
_cell.angle_beta   90.00
_cell.angle_gamma   90.00
#
_symmetry.space_group_name_H-M   'P 1'
#
loop_
_entity.id
_entity.type
_entity.pdbx_description
1 polymer ?
#
loop_
_entity_poly.entity_id
_entity_poly.type
_entity_poly.pdbx_seq_one_letter_code
_entity_poly.pdbx_strand_id
1 'polypeptide(L)'
;MDYNDFEFVAFCILSSAPVLFLITAGIIAHHRSAKGWIPGYLIVGILSCFLYAMFAGSLAAQLFPPPYVPGLSEGRGLDLRGVGFFVGAWIGAIAGVVGALITAAGSSLTLRFRRRQEFGLPAGHPGS
;
A
#
# COMPACT_ATOMS: atom_id res chain seq x y z
N MET A 1 17.35 -8.82 -21.36
CA MET A 1 17.15 -8.34 -19.98
C MET A 1 17.57 -9.48 -19.09
N ASP A 2 18.52 -9.24 -18.19
CA ASP A 2 19.02 -10.31 -17.33
C ASP A 2 18.02 -10.59 -16.21
N TYR A 3 18.08 -11.79 -15.62
CA TYR A 3 17.15 -12.17 -14.54
C TYR A 3 17.20 -11.19 -13.36
N ASN A 4 18.37 -10.61 -13.10
CA ASN A 4 18.57 -9.63 -12.04
C ASN A 4 17.85 -8.31 -12.33
N ASP A 5 17.83 -7.86 -13.59
CA ASP A 5 17.09 -6.67 -14.01
C ASP A 5 15.57 -6.91 -13.87
N PHE A 6 15.12 -8.10 -14.27
CA PHE A 6 13.73 -8.50 -14.11
C PHE A 6 13.32 -8.55 -12.63
N GLU A 7 14.14 -9.17 -11.78
CA GLU A 7 13.90 -9.26 -10.33
C GLU A 7 13.81 -7.86 -9.71
N PHE A 8 14.65 -6.92 -10.14
CA PHE A 8 14.59 -5.53 -9.70
C PHE A 8 13.30 -4.83 -10.14
N VAL A 9 12.87 -5.00 -11.40
CA VAL A 9 11.60 -4.43 -11.89
C VAL A 9 10.41 -5.01 -11.12
N ALA A 10 10.38 -6.32 -10.91
CA ALA A 10 9.35 -6.98 -10.13
C ALA A 10 9.36 -6.48 -8.68
N PHE A 11 10.53 -6.30 -8.05
CA PHE A 11 10.64 -5.68 -6.73
C PHE A 11 10.00 -4.28 -6.69
N CYS A 12 10.27 -3.43 -7.67
CA CYS A 12 9.66 -2.10 -7.77
C CYS A 12 8.13 -2.16 -7.93
N ILE A 13 7.63 -3.08 -8.74
CA ILE A 13 6.19 -3.28 -8.94
C ILE A 13 5.55 -3.80 -7.65
N LEU A 14 6.11 -4.85 -7.05
CA LEU A 14 5.58 -5.45 -5.83
C LEU A 14 5.60 -4.50 -4.63
N SER A 15 6.60 -3.61 -4.57
CA SER A 15 6.69 -2.60 -3.51
C SER A 15 5.73 -1.43 -3.71
N SER A 16 5.50 -0.99 -4.95
CA SER A 16 4.63 0.17 -5.24
C SER A 16 3.14 -0.16 -5.30
N ALA A 17 2.77 -1.36 -5.74
CA ALA A 17 1.37 -1.77 -5.92
C ALA A 17 0.46 -1.55 -4.69
N PRO A 18 0.79 -2.06 -3.47
CA PRO A 18 -0.05 -1.86 -2.28
C PRO A 18 -0.14 -0.39 -1.86
N VAL A 19 0.92 0.40 -2.06
CA VAL A 19 0.94 1.84 -1.76
C VAL A 19 -0.07 2.58 -2.63
N LEU A 20 0.01 2.37 -3.95
CA LEU A 20 -0.90 3.02 -4.91
C LEU A 20 -2.35 2.59 -4.68
N PHE A 21 -2.57 1.31 -4.40
CA PHE A 21 -3.90 0.78 -4.12
C PHE A 21 -4.52 1.43 -2.86
N LEU A 22 -3.76 1.53 -1.77
CA LEU A 22 -4.28 2.13 -0.54
C LEU A 22 -4.46 3.64 -0.66
N ILE A 23 -3.55 4.36 -1.30
CA ILE A 23 -3.71 5.81 -1.53
C ILE A 23 -4.98 6.08 -2.35
N THR A 24 -5.18 5.35 -3.45
CA THR A 24 -6.38 5.53 -4.29
C THR A 24 -7.67 5.16 -3.55
N ALA A 25 -7.69 4.04 -2.84
CA ALA A 25 -8.82 3.65 -2.01
C ALA A 25 -9.11 4.66 -0.89
N GLY A 26 -8.07 5.21 -0.27
CA GLY A 26 -8.17 6.23 0.77
C GLY A 26 -8.73 7.55 0.26
N ILE A 27 -8.32 7.99 -0.94
CA ILE A 27 -8.90 9.17 -1.62
C ILE A 27 -10.40 8.94 -1.90
N ILE A 28 -10.76 7.77 -2.43
CA ILE A 28 -12.17 7.42 -2.70
C ILE A 28 -12.98 7.40 -1.40
N ALA A 29 -12.44 6.82 -0.34
CA ALA A 29 -13.08 6.78 0.98
C ALA A 29 -13.26 8.19 1.57
N HIS A 30 -12.27 9.08 1.38
CA HIS A 30 -12.35 10.47 1.78
C HIS A 30 -13.47 11.23 1.06
N HIS A 31 -13.58 11.08 -0.26
CA HIS A 31 -14.68 11.70 -1.02
C HIS A 31 -16.07 11.18 -0.61
N ARG A 32 -16.16 9.92 -0.15
CA ARG A 32 -17.40 9.32 0.36
C ARG A 32 -17.63 9.55 1.87
N SER A 33 -16.80 10.38 2.52
CA SER A 33 -16.68 10.45 3.98
C SER A 33 -17.88 11.04 4.74
N ALA A 34 -19.00 11.32 4.08
CA ALA A 34 -20.26 11.64 4.76
C ALA A 34 -20.83 10.46 5.59
N LYS A 35 -20.35 9.21 5.37
CA LYS A 35 -20.92 7.98 5.97
C LYS A 35 -20.03 7.21 6.95
N GLY A 36 -18.89 7.77 7.40
CA GLY A 36 -18.03 7.07 8.38
C GLY A 36 -17.30 5.83 7.85
N TRP A 37 -16.93 5.83 6.56
CA TRP A 37 -16.26 4.70 5.89
C TRP A 37 -14.76 4.58 6.18
N ILE A 38 -14.14 5.59 6.79
CA ILE A 38 -12.71 5.64 7.13
C ILE A 38 -12.23 4.43 7.96
N PRO A 39 -12.90 4.03 9.07
CA PRO A 39 -12.47 2.84 9.85
C PRO A 39 -12.58 1.54 9.05
N GLY A 40 -13.62 1.38 8.23
CA GLY A 40 -13.77 0.21 7.36
C GLY A 40 -12.65 0.11 6.32
N TYR A 41 -12.31 1.24 5.70
CA TYR A 41 -11.17 1.35 4.79
C TYR A 41 -9.85 0.94 5.45
N LEU A 42 -9.59 1.40 6.69
CA LEU A 42 -8.35 1.06 7.39
C LEU A 42 -8.26 -0.44 7.72
N ILE A 43 -9.34 -1.03 8.25
CA ILE A 43 -9.36 -2.45 8.61
C ILE A 43 -9.16 -3.32 7.37
N VAL A 44 -9.95 -3.08 6.32
CA VAL A 44 -9.86 -3.84 5.06
C VAL A 44 -8.50 -3.61 4.39
N GLY A 45 -8.00 -2.38 4.41
CA GLY A 45 -6.73 -2.01 3.81
C GLY A 45 -5.53 -2.68 4.49
N ILE A 46 -5.46 -2.65 5.82
CA ILE A 46 -4.41 -3.32 6.60
C ILE A 46 -4.47 -4.84 6.38
N LEU A 47 -5.67 -5.43 6.43
CA LEU A 47 -5.84 -6.87 6.19
C LEU A 47 -5.39 -7.25 4.78
N SER A 48 -5.73 -6.43 3.77
CA SER A 48 -5.30 -6.64 2.39
C SER A 48 -3.78 -6.55 2.23
N CYS A 49 -3.12 -5.62 2.91
CA CYS A 49 -1.66 -5.54 2.92
C CYS A 49 -1.01 -6.76 3.57
N PHE A 50 -1.59 -7.28 4.65
CA PHE A 50 -1.08 -8.48 5.29
C PHE A 50 -1.20 -9.72 4.38
N LEU A 51 -2.38 -9.90 3.77
CA LEU A 51 -2.59 -10.96 2.76
C LEU A 51 -1.63 -10.80 1.58
N TYR A 52 -1.45 -9.57 1.11
CA TYR A 52 -0.51 -9.27 0.03
C TYR A 52 0.93 -9.66 0.39
N ALA A 53 1.45 -9.24 1.55
CA ALA A 53 2.79 -9.60 2.01
C ALA A 53 3.00 -11.12 2.10
N MET A 54 1.95 -11.85 2.50
CA MET A 54 2.00 -13.30 2.68
C MET A 54 2.03 -14.09 1.37
N PHE A 55 1.30 -13.62 0.35
CA PHE A 55 1.10 -14.39 -0.88
C PHE A 55 1.86 -13.84 -2.09
N ALA A 56 2.11 -12.53 -2.17
CA ALA A 56 2.64 -11.91 -3.38
C ALA A 56 4.05 -12.40 -3.74
N GLY A 57 4.94 -12.53 -2.74
CA GLY A 57 6.30 -13.07 -2.95
C GLY A 57 6.27 -14.52 -3.43
N SER A 58 5.46 -15.37 -2.80
CA SER A 58 5.30 -16.79 -3.16
C SER A 58 4.71 -16.96 -4.56
N LEU A 59 3.69 -16.17 -4.91
CA LEU A 59 3.06 -16.21 -6.23
C LEU A 59 4.04 -15.75 -7.32
N ALA A 60 4.79 -14.67 -7.07
CA ALA A 60 5.81 -14.18 -7.99
C ALA A 60 6.93 -15.20 -8.22
N ALA A 61 7.41 -15.85 -7.15
CA ALA A 61 8.44 -16.89 -7.24
C ALA A 61 7.97 -18.11 -8.05
N GLN A 62 6.68 -18.46 -8.00
CA GLN A 62 6.13 -19.57 -8.80
C GLN A 62 5.92 -19.18 -10.27
N LEU A 63 5.47 -17.95 -10.54
CA LEU A 63 5.23 -17.48 -11.90
C LEU A 63 6.53 -17.19 -12.65
N PHE A 64 7.57 -16.76 -11.93
CA PHE A 64 8.87 -16.39 -12.49
C PHE A 64 10.00 -17.11 -11.76
N PRO A 65 10.15 -18.43 -11.99
CA PRO A 65 11.19 -19.20 -11.34
C PRO A 65 12.59 -18.75 -11.81
N PRO A 66 13.60 -18.75 -10.93
CA PRO A 66 14.97 -18.45 -11.32
C PRO A 66 15.51 -19.50 -12.30
N PRO A 67 16.23 -19.11 -13.37
CA PRO A 67 16.83 -20.05 -14.30
C PRO A 67 17.93 -20.87 -13.62
N TYR A 68 18.05 -22.15 -13.99
CA TYR A 68 19.01 -23.07 -13.41
C TYR A 68 20.47 -22.63 -13.66
N VAL A 69 21.30 -22.64 -12.62
CA VAL A 69 22.74 -22.34 -12.72
C VAL A 69 23.54 -23.44 -11.99
N PRO A 70 24.42 -24.16 -12.69
CA PRO A 70 25.27 -25.18 -12.07
C PRO A 70 26.09 -24.60 -10.91
N GLY A 71 26.14 -25.31 -9.77
CA GLY A 71 26.83 -24.87 -8.56
C GLY A 71 25.98 -24.07 -7.57
N LEU A 72 25.08 -23.19 -8.02
CA LEU A 72 24.11 -22.51 -7.14
C LEU A 72 22.88 -23.38 -6.89
N SER A 73 22.34 -23.98 -7.97
CA SER A 73 21.15 -24.83 -7.92
C SER A 73 21.41 -26.21 -7.30
N GLU A 74 22.66 -26.55 -7.02
CA GLU A 74 23.07 -27.80 -6.34
C GLU A 74 23.24 -27.62 -4.83
N GLY A 75 22.87 -26.47 -4.27
CA GLY A 75 22.99 -26.16 -2.85
C GLY A 75 24.42 -25.91 -2.37
N ARG A 76 25.37 -25.72 -3.30
CA ARG A 76 26.77 -25.42 -2.99
C ARG A 76 27.06 -23.91 -2.84
N GLY A 77 26.02 -23.06 -2.83
CA GLY A 77 26.12 -21.62 -2.62
C GLY A 77 24.84 -21.00 -2.06
N LEU A 78 24.93 -19.76 -1.55
CA LEU A 78 23.78 -18.97 -1.11
C LEU A 78 23.03 -18.44 -2.33
N ASP A 79 21.90 -19.07 -2.68
CA ASP A 79 21.03 -18.61 -3.75
C ASP A 79 20.07 -17.54 -3.22
N LEU A 80 20.36 -16.26 -3.49
CA LEU A 80 19.52 -15.12 -3.11
C LEU A 80 18.48 -14.76 -4.18
N ARG A 81 18.35 -15.56 -5.22
CA ARG A 81 17.49 -15.24 -6.36
C ARG A 81 16.03 -15.43 -6.01
N GLY A 82 15.20 -14.47 -6.41
CA GLY A 82 13.79 -14.43 -6.03
C GLY A 82 13.53 -13.93 -4.61
N VAL A 83 14.58 -13.68 -3.80
CA VAL A 83 14.42 -13.03 -2.48
C VAL A 83 13.87 -11.61 -2.66
N GLY A 84 14.20 -10.94 -3.76
CA GLY A 84 13.67 -9.63 -4.10
C GLY A 84 12.13 -9.62 -4.17
N PHE A 85 11.48 -10.70 -4.59
CA PHE A 85 10.02 -10.76 -4.61
C PHE A 85 9.42 -10.69 -3.20
N PHE A 86 10.00 -11.42 -2.25
CA PHE A 86 9.55 -11.41 -0.86
C PHE A 86 9.82 -10.07 -0.19
N VAL A 87 11.05 -9.57 -0.31
CA VAL A 87 11.43 -8.28 0.29
C VAL A 87 10.58 -7.15 -0.30
N GLY A 88 10.38 -7.14 -1.62
CA GLY A 88 9.52 -6.16 -2.30
C GLY A 88 8.07 -6.21 -1.82
N ALA A 89 7.50 -7.41 -1.68
CA ALA A 89 6.13 -7.59 -1.17
C ALA A 89 5.96 -7.03 0.26
N TRP A 90 6.92 -7.31 1.14
CA TRP A 90 6.90 -6.84 2.53
C TRP A 90 7.11 -5.33 2.64
N ILE A 91 8.08 -4.77 1.91
CA ILE A 91 8.32 -3.32 1.85
C ILE A 91 7.05 -2.62 1.37
N GLY A 92 6.44 -3.12 0.30
CA GLY A 92 5.20 -2.56 -0.22
C GLY A 92 4.06 -2.61 0.77
N ALA A 93 3.87 -3.75 1.45
CA ALA A 93 2.81 -3.88 2.45
C ALA A 93 2.99 -2.89 3.61
N ILE A 94 4.21 -2.74 4.13
CA ILE A 94 4.52 -1.79 5.20
C ILE A 94 4.28 -0.35 4.71
N ALA A 95 4.83 0.00 3.56
CA ALA A 95 4.66 1.34 2.97
C ALA A 95 3.18 1.65 2.69
N GLY A 96 2.41 0.66 2.26
CA GLY A 96 0.97 0.77 2.03
C GLY A 96 0.22 1.08 3.32
N VAL A 97 0.49 0.34 4.40
CA VAL A 97 -0.10 0.60 5.73
C VAL A 97 0.24 2.01 6.21
N VAL A 98 1.51 2.42 6.09
CA VAL A 98 1.93 3.78 6.46
C VAL A 98 1.19 4.83 5.63
N GLY A 99 1.11 4.64 4.31
CA GLY A 99 0.34 5.51 3.42
C GLY A 99 -1.13 5.61 3.82
N ALA A 100 -1.77 4.48 4.12
CA ALA A 100 -3.16 4.45 4.57
C ALA A 100 -3.40 5.23 5.87
N LEU A 101 -2.48 5.10 6.83
CA LEU A 101 -2.52 5.86 8.08
C LEU A 101 -2.37 7.37 7.84
N ILE A 102 -1.44 7.77 6.97
CA ILE A 102 -1.25 9.18 6.59
C ILE A 102 -2.53 9.72 5.92
N THR A 103 -3.12 8.99 4.98
CA THR A 103 -4.35 9.40 4.29
C THR A 103 -5.53 9.52 5.27
N ALA A 104 -5.66 8.60 6.22
CA ALA A 104 -6.71 8.65 7.24
C ALA A 104 -6.50 9.82 8.23
N ALA A 105 -5.25 10.07 8.64
CA ALA A 105 -4.91 11.20 9.50
C ALA A 105 -5.20 12.54 8.80
N GLY A 106 -4.75 12.70 7.56
CA GLY A 106 -5.04 13.87 6.73
C GLY A 106 -6.54 14.09 6.54
N SER A 107 -7.28 13.03 6.24
CA SER A 107 -8.75 13.06 6.13
C SER A 107 -9.43 13.57 7.40
N SER A 108 -8.96 13.09 8.56
CA SER A 108 -9.51 13.46 9.86
C SER A 108 -9.23 14.91 10.22
N LEU A 109 -8.04 15.42 9.88
CA LEU A 109 -7.67 16.84 10.02
C LEU A 109 -8.55 17.73 9.12
N THR A 110 -8.67 17.41 7.83
CA THR A 110 -9.47 18.19 6.88
C THR A 110 -10.94 18.28 7.32
N LEU A 111 -11.53 17.18 7.79
CA LEU A 111 -12.91 17.17 8.31
C LEU A 111 -13.06 17.99 9.60
N ARG A 112 -12.05 18.03 10.47
CA ARG A 112 -12.04 18.87 11.68
C ARG A 112 -11.95 20.35 11.33
N PHE A 113 -11.10 20.72 10.37
CA PHE A 113 -10.98 22.10 9.90
C PHE A 113 -12.28 22.59 9.26
N ARG A 114 -12.93 21.76 8.42
CA ARG A 114 -14.21 22.10 7.79
C ARG A 114 -15.33 22.32 8.83
N ARG A 115 -15.44 21.44 9.84
CA ARG A 115 -16.39 21.64 10.94
C ARG A 115 -16.12 22.91 11.75
N ARG A 116 -14.85 23.28 11.96
CA ARG A 116 -14.51 24.53 12.66
C ARG A 116 -14.88 25.79 11.86
N GLN A 117 -14.80 25.75 10.53
CA GLN A 117 -15.26 26.87 9.69
C GLN A 117 -16.78 27.01 9.73
N GLU A 118 -17.53 25.91 9.74
CA GLU A 118 -19.01 25.94 9.85
C GLU A 118 -19.48 26.46 11.22
N PHE A 119 -18.76 26.17 12.31
CA PHE A 119 -19.07 26.70 13.65
C PHE A 119 -18.45 28.07 13.96
N GLY A 120 -17.63 28.63 13.05
CA GLY A 120 -16.89 29.88 13.26
C GLY A 120 -17.51 31.12 12.61
N LEU A 121 -18.59 30.99 11.85
CA LEU A 121 -19.33 32.12 11.29
C LEU A 121 -20.56 32.40 12.15
N PRO A 122 -20.63 33.51 12.92
CA PRO A 122 -21.92 33.98 13.41
C PRO A 122 -22.79 34.23 12.17
N ALA A 123 -23.98 33.64 12.15
CA ALA A 123 -24.99 33.96 11.17
C ALA A 123 -25.19 35.48 11.19
N GLY A 124 -24.58 36.16 10.22
CA GLY A 124 -24.81 37.56 9.99
C GLY A 124 -26.28 37.73 9.76
N HIS A 125 -26.95 38.31 10.76
CA HIS A 125 -28.30 38.83 10.68
C HIS A 125 -28.44 39.57 9.35
N PRO A 126 -29.28 39.13 8.40
CA PRO A 126 -29.86 40.09 7.47
C PRO A 126 -30.89 40.84 8.31
N GLY A 127 -30.46 41.99 8.83
CA GLY A 127 -31.39 42.98 9.34
C GLY A 127 -32.16 43.55 8.16
N SER A 128 -33.50 43.42 8.22
CA SER A 128 -34.49 44.42 7.81
C SER A 128 -35.88 43.88 8.13
#